data_AF-A0A838CIV2-F1
#
_entry.id   AF-A0A838CIV2-F1
#
_cell.length_a   1.000
_cell.length_b   1.000
_cell.length_c   1.000
_cell.angle_alpha   90.00
_cell.angle_beta   90.00
_cell.angle_gamma   90.00
#
_symmetry.space_group_name_H-M   'P 1'
#
loop_
_entity.id
_entity.type
_entity.pdbx_description
1 polymer ?
#
loop_
_entity_poly.entity_id
_entity_poly.type
_entity_poly.pdbx_seq_one_letter_code
_entity_poly.pdbx_strand_id
1 'polypeptide(L)'
;MIMKVHQKKLHSLVPWTLAAVFFATTVALCVYSIFQSTSNTSVMLDFLAKLLAPLGASLIAWTGVSLTVSNVQRQDRIKEWHNDLRWAVELSTSGNETAVLTGTNVLAAIEDLPFLTPDQNVLIDAVLMTGFARYDETSERSSDDCE
;
A
#
# COMPACT_ATOMS: atom_id res chain seq x y z
N MET A 1 0.27 -4.38 -24.26
CA MET A 1 0.06 -5.26 -23.09
C MET A 1 -1.02 -4.73 -22.12
N ILE A 2 -1.18 -3.41 -22.00
CA ILE A 2 -2.20 -2.74 -21.15
C ILE A 2 -3.66 -3.10 -21.53
N MET A 3 -3.94 -3.32 -22.81
CA MET A 3 -5.30 -3.63 -23.30
C MET A 3 -5.84 -5.00 -22.86
N LYS A 4 -4.98 -6.00 -22.63
CA LYS A 4 -5.39 -7.33 -22.14
C LYS A 4 -5.74 -7.32 -20.64
N VAL A 5 -5.15 -6.42 -19.86
CA VAL A 5 -5.39 -6.32 -18.40
C VAL A 5 -6.77 -5.74 -18.11
N HIS A 6 -7.20 -4.73 -18.89
CA HIS A 6 -8.54 -4.15 -18.76
C HIS A 6 -9.67 -5.12 -19.13
N GLN A 7 -9.48 -5.92 -20.19
CA GLN A 7 -10.45 -6.92 -20.63
C GLN A 7 -10.68 -8.03 -19.58
N LYS A 8 -9.62 -8.48 -18.89
CA LYS A 8 -9.74 -9.46 -17.78
C LYS A 8 -10.50 -8.88 -16.58
N LYS A 9 -10.23 -7.62 -16.20
CA LYS A 9 -10.97 -6.96 -15.12
C LYS A 9 -12.45 -6.80 -15.45
N LEU A 10 -12.79 -6.44 -16.69
CA LEU A 10 -14.17 -6.21 -17.10
C LEU A 10 -15.01 -7.49 -17.04
N HIS A 11 -14.51 -8.62 -17.57
CA HIS A 11 -15.21 -9.91 -17.50
C HIS A 11 -15.38 -10.42 -16.06
N SER A 12 -14.44 -10.12 -15.17
CA SER A 12 -14.55 -10.49 -13.76
C SER A 12 -15.59 -9.66 -13.00
N LEU A 13 -15.93 -8.45 -13.47
CA LEU A 13 -16.86 -7.54 -12.79
C LEU A 13 -18.33 -7.79 -13.15
N VAL A 14 -18.61 -8.30 -14.35
CA VAL A 14 -19.97 -8.61 -14.83
C VAL A 14 -20.79 -9.45 -13.83
N PRO A 15 -20.32 -10.61 -13.32
CA PRO A 15 -21.15 -11.42 -12.41
C PRO A 15 -21.47 -10.71 -11.09
N TRP A 16 -20.54 -9.88 -10.58
CA TRP A 16 -20.74 -9.12 -9.35
C TRP A 16 -21.73 -7.97 -9.55
N THR A 17 -21.69 -7.30 -10.71
CA THR A 17 -22.67 -6.24 -11.02
C THR A 17 -24.08 -6.81 -11.17
N LEU A 18 -24.24 -7.98 -11.80
CA LEU A 18 -25.54 -8.65 -11.91
C LEU A 18 -26.06 -9.07 -10.53
N ALA A 19 -25.22 -9.68 -9.70
CA ALA A 19 -25.61 -10.04 -8.33
C ALA A 19 -26.03 -8.82 -7.49
N ALA A 20 -25.32 -7.70 -7.63
CA ALA A 20 -25.67 -6.45 -6.95
C ALA A 20 -27.02 -5.89 -7.41
N VAL A 21 -27.31 -5.93 -8.72
CA VAL A 21 -28.60 -5.51 -9.27
C VAL A 21 -29.73 -6.40 -8.76
N PHE A 22 -29.57 -7.72 -8.80
CA PHE A 22 -30.57 -8.67 -8.28
C PHE A 22 -30.85 -8.44 -6.78
N PHE A 23 -29.80 -8.21 -6.00
CA PHE A 23 -29.94 -7.90 -4.58
C PHE A 23 -30.72 -6.59 -4.36
N ALA A 24 -30.32 -5.52 -5.06
CA ALA A 24 -30.98 -4.22 -4.97
C ALA A 24 -32.46 -4.27 -5.38
N THR A 25 -32.79 -4.99 -6.46
CA THR A 25 -34.19 -5.18 -6.89
C THR A 25 -35.01 -5.96 -5.86
N THR A 26 -34.40 -6.98 -5.24
CA THR A 26 -35.09 -7.80 -4.21
C THR A 26 -35.38 -6.97 -2.96
N VAL A 27 -34.43 -6.16 -2.50
CA VAL A 27 -34.63 -5.25 -1.36
C VAL A 27 -35.70 -4.20 -1.68
N ALA A 28 -35.64 -3.59 -2.87
CA ALA A 28 -36.63 -2.60 -3.30
C ALA A 28 -38.05 -3.16 -3.37
N LEU A 29 -38.22 -4.38 -3.87
CA LEU A 29 -39.51 -5.08 -3.91
C LEU A 29 -40.03 -5.40 -2.50
N CYS A 30 -39.16 -5.87 -1.59
CA CYS A 30 -39.55 -6.11 -0.20
C CYS A 30 -40.03 -4.81 0.47
N VAL A 31 -39.29 -3.70 0.32
CA VAL A 31 -39.68 -2.40 0.87
C VAL A 31 -41.00 -1.91 0.26
N TYR A 32 -41.14 -1.97 -1.06
CA TYR A 32 -42.38 -1.59 -1.74
C TYR A 32 -43.59 -2.40 -1.26
N SER A 33 -43.42 -3.71 -1.08
CA SER A 33 -44.50 -4.60 -0.60
C SER A 33 -44.94 -4.30 0.83
N ILE A 34 -44.01 -3.89 1.71
CA ILE A 34 -44.31 -3.48 3.09
C ILE A 34 -45.19 -2.23 3.12
N PHE A 35 -44.97 -1.27 2.20
CA PHE A 35 -45.78 -0.06 2.11
C PHE A 35 -47.16 -0.28 1.49
N GLN A 36 -47.32 -1.31 0.66
CA GLN A 36 -48.57 -1.57 -0.06
C GLN A 36 -49.55 -2.48 0.72
N SER A 37 -49.06 -3.43 1.53
CA SER A 37 -49.90 -4.35 2.28
C SER A 37 -49.33 -4.69 3.66
N THR A 38 -50.12 -4.44 4.71
CA THR A 38 -49.78 -4.73 6.11
C THR A 38 -49.93 -6.21 6.50
N SER A 39 -50.52 -7.05 5.65
CA SER A 39 -50.77 -8.47 6.00
C SER A 39 -49.49 -9.31 6.05
N ASN A 40 -48.46 -8.93 5.30
CA ASN A 40 -47.25 -9.73 5.10
C ASN A 40 -45.96 -9.05 5.63
N THR A 41 -46.11 -7.96 6.38
CA THR A 41 -44.97 -7.12 6.83
C THR A 41 -43.99 -7.88 7.72
N SER A 42 -44.46 -8.74 8.63
CA SER A 42 -43.60 -9.53 9.51
C SER A 42 -42.72 -10.51 8.75
N VAL A 43 -43.29 -11.21 7.78
CA VAL A 43 -42.56 -12.16 6.92
C VAL A 43 -41.49 -11.43 6.09
N MET A 44 -41.82 -10.28 5.52
CA MET A 44 -40.87 -9.48 4.73
C MET A 44 -39.73 -8.90 5.58
N LEU A 45 -40.03 -8.45 6.80
CA LEU A 45 -39.02 -7.99 7.76
C LEU A 45 -38.10 -9.13 8.20
N ASP A 46 -38.64 -10.34 8.45
CA ASP A 46 -37.83 -11.52 8.78
C ASP A 46 -36.90 -11.93 7.63
N PHE A 47 -37.38 -11.87 6.38
CA PHE A 47 -36.54 -12.11 5.21
C PHE A 47 -35.46 -11.04 5.05
N LEU A 48 -35.81 -9.78 5.24
CA LEU A 48 -34.87 -8.65 5.16
C LEU A 48 -33.80 -8.77 6.26
N ALA A 49 -34.18 -9.11 7.48
CA ALA A 49 -33.26 -9.34 8.60
C ALA A 49 -32.30 -10.51 8.31
N LYS A 50 -32.81 -11.63 7.77
CA LYS A 50 -31.99 -12.79 7.39
C LYS A 50 -31.03 -12.49 6.24
N LEU A 51 -31.33 -11.52 5.38
CA LEU A 51 -30.44 -11.07 4.30
C LEU A 51 -29.41 -10.04 4.78
N LEU A 52 -29.83 -9.02 5.54
CA LEU A 52 -28.95 -7.93 5.95
C LEU A 52 -28.02 -8.31 7.10
N ALA A 53 -28.42 -9.20 8.02
CA ALA A 53 -27.58 -9.54 9.16
C ALA A 53 -26.26 -10.22 8.75
N PRO A 54 -26.24 -11.26 7.88
CA PRO A 54 -25.00 -11.85 7.40
C PRO A 54 -24.17 -10.90 6.53
N LEU A 55 -24.83 -10.07 5.71
CA LEU A 55 -24.15 -9.08 4.86
C LEU A 55 -23.48 -8.00 5.72
N GLY A 56 -24.18 -7.47 6.73
CA GLY A 56 -23.62 -6.51 7.67
C GLY A 56 -22.43 -7.09 8.42
N ALA A 57 -22.53 -8.31 8.93
CA ALA A 57 -21.42 -8.99 9.59
C ALA A 57 -20.22 -9.20 8.65
N SER A 58 -20.47 -9.61 7.40
CA SER A 58 -19.42 -9.79 6.39
C SER A 58 -18.73 -8.47 6.02
N LEU A 59 -19.49 -7.38 5.88
CA LEU A 59 -18.94 -6.05 5.59
C LEU A 59 -18.08 -5.55 6.74
N ILE A 60 -18.53 -5.69 7.98
CA ILE A 60 -17.75 -5.30 9.16
C ILE A 60 -16.44 -6.11 9.22
N ALA A 61 -16.53 -7.43 9.04
CA ALA A 61 -15.34 -8.28 8.99
C ALA A 61 -14.38 -7.88 7.85
N TRP A 62 -14.91 -7.61 6.66
CA TRP A 62 -14.12 -7.15 5.52
C TRP A 62 -13.43 -5.82 5.81
N THR A 63 -14.13 -4.85 6.39
CA THR A 63 -13.54 -3.55 6.74
C THR A 63 -12.39 -3.71 7.73
N GLY A 64 -12.56 -4.56 8.75
CA GLY A 64 -11.50 -4.85 9.71
C GLY A 64 -10.27 -5.47 9.04
N VAL A 65 -10.47 -6.54 8.25
CA VAL A 65 -9.38 -7.24 7.55
C VAL A 65 -8.69 -6.31 6.55
N SER A 66 -9.43 -5.55 5.75
CA SER A 66 -8.85 -4.65 4.75
C SER A 66 -8.00 -3.56 5.39
N LEU A 67 -8.45 -3.00 6.51
CA LEU A 67 -7.69 -2.01 7.27
C LEU A 67 -6.41 -2.64 7.86
N THR A 68 -6.52 -3.81 8.49
CA THR A 68 -5.37 -4.53 9.03
C THR A 68 -4.34 -4.87 7.94
N VAL A 69 -4.78 -5.42 6.81
CA VAL A 69 -3.89 -5.74 5.68
C VAL A 69 -3.18 -4.47 5.17
N SER A 70 -3.91 -3.37 5.01
CA SER A 70 -3.32 -2.10 4.56
C SER A 70 -2.27 -1.56 5.54
N ASN A 71 -2.53 -1.69 6.85
CA ASN A 71 -1.62 -1.26 7.89
C ASN A 71 -0.38 -2.14 7.96
N VAL A 72 -0.53 -3.47 7.85
CA VAL A 72 0.60 -4.42 7.81
C VAL A 72 1.48 -4.15 6.60
N GLN A 73 0.88 -4.01 5.41
CA GLN A 73 1.63 -3.66 4.20
C GLN A 73 2.38 -2.32 4.34
N ARG A 74 1.78 -1.33 5.01
CA ARG A 74 2.46 -0.06 5.30
C ARG A 74 3.64 -0.26 6.25
N GLN A 75 3.45 -1.02 7.32
CA GLN A 75 4.52 -1.30 8.29
C GLN A 75 5.66 -2.09 7.65
N ASP A 76 5.36 -3.09 6.82
CA ASP A 76 6.38 -3.91 6.18
C ASP A 76 7.20 -3.10 5.16
N ARG A 77 6.56 -2.25 4.36
CA ARG A 77 7.29 -1.30 3.49
C ARG A 77 8.22 -0.38 4.27
N ILE A 78 7.79 0.11 5.43
CA ILE A 78 8.63 0.96 6.29
C ILE A 78 9.81 0.16 6.86
N LYS A 79 9.61 -1.10 7.26
CA LYS A 79 10.72 -1.95 7.75
C LYS A 79 11.73 -2.26 6.65
N GLU A 80 11.25 -2.61 5.46
CA GLU A 80 12.08 -2.83 4.28
C GLU A 80 12.91 -1.59 3.98
N TRP A 81 12.27 -0.41 3.96
CA TRP A 81 12.97 0.86 3.75
C TRP A 81 14.09 1.11 4.80
N HIS A 82 13.83 0.87 6.09
CA HIS A 82 14.88 1.03 7.12
C HIS A 82 16.02 0.02 6.94
N ASN A 83 15.72 -1.20 6.51
CA ASN A 83 16.73 -2.22 6.24
C ASN A 83 17.59 -1.83 5.03
N ASP A 84 16.97 -1.34 3.96
CA ASP A 84 17.66 -0.87 2.76
C ASP A 84 18.53 0.35 3.08
N LEU A 85 18.02 1.31 3.87
CA LEU A 85 18.79 2.45 4.36
C LEU A 85 20.02 2.00 5.16
N ARG A 86 19.83 1.08 6.12
CA ARG A 86 20.93 0.54 6.92
C ARG A 86 21.97 -0.12 6.04
N TRP A 87 21.55 -0.99 5.12
CA TRP A 87 22.46 -1.67 4.20
C TRP A 87 23.23 -0.70 3.32
N ALA A 88 22.56 0.34 2.83
CA ALA A 88 23.17 1.34 1.99
C ALA A 88 24.17 2.23 2.75
N VAL A 89 23.93 2.49 4.04
CA VAL A 89 24.89 3.13 4.96
C VAL A 89 26.10 2.22 5.26
N GLU A 90 25.87 0.92 5.47
CA GLU A 90 26.95 -0.05 5.66
C GLU A 90 27.85 -0.11 4.41
N LEU A 91 27.25 -0.13 3.22
CA LEU A 91 27.97 -0.04 1.94
C LEU A 91 28.77 1.26 1.80
N SER A 92 28.15 2.40 2.12
CA SER A 92 28.80 3.72 2.03
C SER A 92 29.93 3.92 3.03
N THR A 93 30.01 3.08 4.07
CA THR A 93 31.07 3.13 5.09
C THR A 93 32.10 2.00 4.98
N SER A 94 31.89 1.04 4.05
CA SER A 94 32.69 -0.19 3.92
C SER A 94 34.13 0.00 3.40
N GLY A 95 34.57 1.24 3.13
CA GLY A 95 35.94 1.56 2.70
C GLY A 95 36.33 1.08 1.30
N ASN A 96 35.44 0.38 0.59
CA ASN A 96 35.60 -0.03 -0.80
C ASN A 96 34.86 0.97 -1.71
N GLU A 97 35.58 1.67 -2.58
CA GLU A 97 35.03 2.68 -3.50
C GLU A 97 33.82 2.18 -4.32
N THR A 98 33.87 0.94 -4.82
CA THR A 98 32.74 0.35 -5.58
C THR A 98 31.51 0.11 -4.70
N ALA A 99 31.72 -0.25 -3.43
CA ALA A 99 30.65 -0.43 -2.47
C ALA A 99 30.07 0.92 -2.02
N VAL A 100 30.91 1.96 -1.89
CA VAL A 100 30.47 3.32 -1.58
C VAL A 100 29.61 3.92 -2.69
N LEU A 101 30.03 3.75 -3.95
CA LEU A 101 29.25 4.17 -5.11
C LEU A 101 27.94 3.39 -5.24
N THR A 102 27.95 2.10 -4.88
CA THR A 102 26.72 1.30 -4.83
C THR A 102 25.79 1.79 -3.73
N GLY A 103 26.31 2.06 -2.53
CA GLY A 103 25.55 2.58 -1.40
C GLY A 103 24.89 3.93 -1.72
N THR A 104 25.64 4.88 -2.27
CA THR A 104 25.11 6.21 -2.65
C THR A 104 24.00 6.13 -3.70
N ASN A 105 24.15 5.28 -4.73
CA ASN A 105 23.09 5.06 -5.72
C ASN A 105 21.84 4.42 -5.11
N VAL A 106 22.00 3.51 -4.16
CA VAL A 106 20.87 2.91 -3.43
C VAL A 106 20.18 3.96 -2.56
N LEU A 107 20.93 4.82 -1.85
CA LEU A 107 20.35 5.94 -1.10
C LEU A 107 19.51 6.88 -1.99
N ALA A 108 20.04 7.26 -3.15
CA ALA A 108 19.33 8.11 -4.11
C ALA A 108 18.05 7.43 -4.64
N ALA A 109 18.07 6.11 -4.84
CA ALA A 109 16.91 5.37 -5.32
C ALA A 109 15.80 5.23 -4.26
N ILE A 110 16.16 5.12 -2.98
CA ILE A 110 15.19 5.02 -1.88
C ILE A 110 14.62 6.38 -1.46
N GLU A 111 15.26 7.49 -1.81
CA GLU A 111 14.81 8.86 -1.47
C GLU A 111 13.49 9.25 -2.16
N ASP A 112 13.30 8.83 -3.41
CA ASP A 112 12.14 9.22 -4.24
C ASP A 112 10.91 8.31 -4.03
N LEU A 113 10.88 7.52 -2.94
CA LEU A 113 9.77 6.60 -2.69
C LEU A 113 8.51 7.36 -2.22
N PRO A 114 7.34 7.17 -2.89
CA PRO A 114 6.15 8.00 -2.69
C PRO A 114 5.44 7.79 -1.34
N PHE A 115 5.90 6.82 -0.53
CA PHE A 115 5.34 6.53 0.79
C PHE A 115 6.14 7.16 1.95
N LEU A 116 7.24 7.87 1.65
CA LEU A 116 8.08 8.50 2.65
C LEU A 116 7.47 9.79 3.18
N THR A 117 7.68 10.03 4.47
CA THR A 117 7.36 11.32 5.10
C THR A 117 8.52 12.30 4.92
N PRO A 118 8.26 13.63 4.95
CA PRO A 118 9.31 14.64 4.82
C PRO A 118 10.49 14.44 5.79
N ASP A 119 10.20 14.04 7.03
CA ASP A 119 11.22 13.75 8.05
C ASP A 119 12.16 12.59 7.67
N GLN A 120 11.66 11.61 6.90
CA GLN A 120 12.47 10.47 6.44
C GLN A 120 13.40 10.86 5.29
N ASN A 121 12.98 11.80 4.43
CA ASN A 121 13.82 12.33 3.36
C ASN A 121 14.98 13.16 3.96
N VAL A 122 14.70 13.98 4.98
CA VAL A 122 15.74 14.72 5.71
C VAL A 122 16.81 13.80 6.32
N LEU A 123 16.41 12.60 6.75
CA LEU A 123 17.36 11.61 7.27
C LEU A 123 18.29 11.08 6.17
N ILE A 124 17.76 10.80 4.97
CA ILE A 124 18.55 10.37 3.82
C ILE A 124 19.53 11.47 3.39
N ASP A 125 19.05 12.72 3.31
CA ASP A 125 19.87 13.89 3.00
C ASP A 125 21.06 14.03 3.95
N ALA A 126 20.83 13.86 5.27
CA ALA A 126 21.90 13.93 6.26
C ALA A 126 22.95 12.82 6.06
N VAL A 127 22.54 11.61 5.68
CA VAL A 127 23.47 10.51 5.40
C VAL A 127 24.24 10.75 4.10
N LEU A 128 23.59 11.22 3.03
CA LEU A 128 24.26 11.57 1.78
C LEU A 128 25.28 12.70 2.00
N MET A 129 24.90 13.76 2.73
CA MET A 129 25.77 14.91 2.99
C MET A 129 27.03 14.51 3.79
N THR A 130 26.89 13.62 4.77
CA THR A 130 28.04 13.09 5.54
C THR A 130 28.88 12.11 4.72
N GLY A 131 28.27 11.30 3.86
CA GLY A 131 28.98 10.41 2.94
C GLY A 131 29.83 11.16 1.92
N PHE A 132 29.30 12.22 1.31
CA PHE A 132 30.05 13.05 0.36
C PHE A 132 31.21 13.81 1.01
N ALA A 133 31.00 14.38 2.20
CA ALA A 133 32.07 15.06 2.96
C ALA A 133 33.26 14.12 3.24
N ARG A 134 32.98 12.86 3.60
CA ARG A 134 34.02 11.85 3.82
C ARG A 134 34.75 11.45 2.54
N TYR A 135 34.03 11.33 1.42
CA TYR A 135 34.62 10.95 0.14
C TYR A 135 35.60 12.03 -0.36
N ASP A 136 35.25 13.30 -0.18
CA ASP A 136 36.08 14.47 -0.54
C ASP A 136 37.41 14.47 0.24
N GLU A 137 37.34 14.31 1.57
CA GLU A 137 38.55 14.21 2.42
C GLU A 137 39.46 13.02 2.05
N THR A 138 38.89 11.87 1.71
CA THR A 138 39.69 10.71 1.27
C THR A 138 40.29 10.90 -0.12
N SER A 139 39.63 11.65 -1.00
CA SER A 139 40.14 11.98 -2.33
C SER A 139 41.33 12.92 -2.23
N GLU A 140 41.23 13.98 -1.43
CA GLU A 140 42.33 14.95 -1.22
C GLU A 140 43.57 14.28 -0.61
N ARG A 141 43.38 13.39 0.37
CA ARG A 141 44.49 12.64 0.98
C ARG A 141 45.17 11.67 0.01
N SER A 142 44.42 11.06 -0.92
CA SER A 142 45.00 10.18 -1.93
C SER A 142 45.83 10.92 -2.98
N SER A 143 45.53 12.20 -3.25
CA SER A 143 46.32 13.01 -4.18
C SER A 143 47.66 13.49 -3.60
N ASP A 144 47.73 13.74 -2.30
CA ASP A 144 48.95 14.22 -1.62
C ASP A 144 50.02 13.12 -1.48
N ASP A 145 49.63 11.85 -1.43
CA ASP A 145 50.57 10.71 -1.34
C ASP A 145 51.27 10.38 -2.69
N CYS A 146 51.00 11.15 -3.76
CA CYS A 146 51.60 10.98 -5.09
C CYS A 146 52.65 12.04 -5.48
N GLU A 147 53.00 12.98 -4.60
CA GLU A 147 54.11 13.94 -4.80
C GLU A 147 55.43 13.52 -4.14
#